data_AF-A0A419TCF1-F1
#
_entry.id   AF-A0A419TCF1-F1
#
_cell.length_a   1.000
_cell.length_b   1.000
_cell.length_c   1.000
_cell.angle_alpha   90.00
_cell.angle_beta   90.00
_cell.angle_gamma   90.00
#
_symmetry.space_group_name_H-M   'P 1'
#
loop_
_entity.id
_entity.type
_entity.pdbx_description
1 polymer ?
#
loop_
_entity_poly.entity_id
_entity_poly.type
_entity_poly.pdbx_seq_one_letter_code
_entity_poly.pdbx_strand_id
1 'polypeptide(L)'
;MHTFDDLVNITNKLRSKDGCPWDKEQTHESLKQYLLEEAGEVIEAIDHNDQENLCEELGDILFQVMIHSQIAKENQSFTIDDVVNGICEKMIRRHPHVFGDKKVISSEEGEALWKAIKLQEKARQKSEKP
;
A
#
# COMPACT_ATOMS: atom_id res chain seq x y z
N MET A 1 19.91 -5.34 11.57
CA MET A 1 19.07 -4.52 10.68
C MET A 1 18.19 -5.49 9.89
N HIS A 2 16.89 -5.26 9.88
CA HIS A 2 15.93 -6.09 9.13
C HIS A 2 15.68 -5.49 7.74
N THR A 3 15.25 -6.34 6.82
CA THR A 3 14.93 -6.02 5.42
C THR A 3 13.43 -6.19 5.16
N PHE A 4 12.97 -5.77 3.99
CA PHE A 4 11.59 -6.03 3.56
C PHE A 4 11.28 -7.53 3.52
N ASP A 5 12.22 -8.35 3.03
CA ASP A 5 12.06 -9.80 2.98
C ASP A 5 11.95 -10.42 4.38
N ASP A 6 12.63 -9.85 5.37
CA ASP A 6 12.45 -10.27 6.76
C ASP A 6 11.02 -10.04 7.22
N LEU A 7 10.40 -8.90 6.88
CA LEU A 7 9.00 -8.62 7.20
C LEU A 7 8.05 -9.58 6.49
N VAL A 8 8.27 -9.88 5.21
CA VAL A 8 7.52 -10.91 4.47
C VAL A 8 7.56 -12.26 5.20
N ASN A 9 8.75 -12.68 5.63
CA ASN A 9 8.94 -13.93 6.34
C ASN A 9 8.30 -13.92 7.74
N ILE A 10 8.37 -12.80 8.45
CA ILE A 10 7.71 -12.62 9.75
C ILE A 10 6.19 -12.74 9.60
N THR A 11 5.57 -12.01 8.67
CA THR A 11 4.11 -12.07 8.44
C THR A 11 3.65 -13.48 8.06
N ASN A 12 4.41 -14.16 7.19
CA ASN A 12 4.14 -15.57 6.84
C ASN A 12 4.24 -16.49 8.08
N LYS A 13 5.25 -16.28 8.93
CA LYS A 13 5.42 -17.08 10.16
C LYS A 13 4.28 -16.84 11.15
N LEU A 14 3.84 -15.59 11.34
CA LEU A 14 2.73 -15.23 12.23
C LEU A 14 1.44 -15.96 11.86
N ARG A 15 1.16 -16.12 10.57
CA ARG A 15 -0.04 -16.83 10.08
C ARG A 15 0.19 -18.31 9.75
N SER A 16 1.40 -18.83 9.93
CA SER A 16 1.70 -20.26 9.74
C SER A 16 0.97 -21.15 10.75
N LYS A 17 0.94 -22.47 10.51
CA LYS A 17 0.32 -23.45 11.42
C LYS A 17 0.75 -23.27 12.89
N ASP A 18 2.04 -23.06 13.12
CA ASP A 18 2.64 -22.84 14.44
C ASP A 18 2.78 -21.35 14.81
N GLY A 19 2.08 -20.48 14.07
CA GLY A 19 2.06 -19.05 14.28
C GLY A 19 1.05 -18.60 15.35
N CYS A 20 0.89 -17.29 15.47
CA CYS A 20 0.03 -16.63 16.44
C CYS A 20 -1.46 -16.96 16.16
N PRO A 21 -2.22 -17.43 17.17
CA PRO A 21 -3.66 -17.68 17.01
C PRO A 21 -4.45 -16.46 16.58
N TRP A 22 -4.14 -15.29 17.14
CA TRP A 22 -4.82 -14.03 16.83
C TRP A 22 -4.57 -13.61 15.38
N ASP A 23 -3.32 -13.68 14.90
CA ASP A 23 -3.01 -13.32 13.51
C ASP A 23 -3.71 -14.26 12.54
N LYS A 24 -3.80 -15.57 12.84
CA LYS A 24 -4.45 -16.56 11.98
C LYS A 24 -5.95 -16.37 11.82
N GLU A 25 -6.65 -15.97 12.88
CA GLU A 25 -8.11 -15.80 12.85
C GLU A 25 -8.55 -14.53 12.09
N GLN A 26 -7.63 -13.59 11.83
CA GLN A 26 -7.96 -12.36 11.13
C GLN A 26 -8.40 -12.59 9.68
N THR A 27 -9.40 -11.80 9.27
CA THR A 27 -9.88 -11.67 7.89
C THR A 27 -9.70 -10.23 7.40
N HIS A 28 -9.95 -9.99 6.12
CA HIS A 28 -9.97 -8.61 5.62
C HIS A 28 -10.99 -7.75 6.35
N GLU A 29 -12.13 -8.32 6.74
CA GLU A 29 -13.21 -7.62 7.42
C GLU A 29 -12.86 -7.24 8.86
N SER A 30 -12.22 -8.15 9.62
CA SER A 30 -11.82 -7.88 11.01
C SER A 30 -10.72 -6.83 11.09
N LEU A 31 -9.84 -6.75 10.07
CA LEU A 31 -8.72 -5.84 10.03
C LEU A 31 -9.06 -4.40 9.63
N LYS A 32 -10.25 -4.13 9.09
CA LYS A 32 -10.63 -2.79 8.61
C LYS A 32 -10.56 -1.71 9.70
N GLN A 33 -10.96 -2.06 10.92
CA GLN A 33 -10.97 -1.10 12.02
C GLN A 33 -9.54 -0.72 12.41
N TYR A 34 -8.66 -1.71 12.57
CA TYR A 34 -7.25 -1.47 12.87
C TYR A 34 -6.58 -0.61 11.80
N LEU A 35 -6.77 -0.91 10.51
CA LEU A 35 -6.25 -0.05 9.43
C LEU A 35 -6.72 1.41 9.51
N LEU A 36 -7.95 1.66 10.00
CA LEU A 36 -8.45 3.01 10.20
C LEU A 36 -7.80 3.69 11.41
N GLU A 37 -7.57 2.93 12.49
CA GLU A 37 -6.90 3.39 13.71
C GLU A 37 -5.45 3.80 13.40
N GLU A 38 -4.65 2.91 12.79
CA GLU A 38 -3.25 3.20 12.42
C GLU A 38 -3.15 4.43 11.50
N ALA A 39 -4.11 4.59 10.58
CA ALA A 39 -4.14 5.74 9.69
C ALA A 39 -4.45 7.04 10.44
N GLY A 40 -5.25 6.95 11.51
CA GLY A 40 -5.48 8.05 12.45
C GLY A 40 -4.22 8.40 13.23
N GLU A 41 -3.49 7.40 13.74
CA GLU A 41 -2.27 7.60 14.52
C GLU A 41 -1.15 8.23 13.67
N VAL A 42 -1.02 7.85 12.38
CA VAL A 42 -0.14 8.55 11.43
C VAL A 42 -0.51 10.03 11.30
N ILE A 43 -1.81 10.35 11.21
CA ILE A 43 -2.27 11.75 11.09
C ILE A 43 -1.96 12.50 12.39
N GLU A 44 -2.22 11.91 13.54
CA GLU A 44 -1.92 12.51 14.85
C GLU A 44 -0.42 12.76 15.02
N ALA A 45 0.44 11.84 14.59
CA ALA A 45 1.89 12.02 14.62
C ALA A 45 2.34 13.21 13.75
N ILE A 46 1.74 13.37 12.56
CA ILE A 46 2.00 14.52 11.67
C ILE A 46 1.55 15.83 12.33
N ASP A 47 0.34 15.86 12.89
CA ASP A 47 -0.24 17.07 13.50
C ASP A 47 0.57 17.55 14.71
N HIS A 48 1.18 16.62 15.46
CA HIS A 48 2.05 16.92 16.60
C HIS A 48 3.53 17.09 16.22
N ASN A 49 3.88 16.91 14.95
CA ASN A 49 5.26 16.94 14.44
C ASN A 49 6.18 15.93 15.17
N ASP A 50 5.61 14.80 15.58
CA ASP A 50 6.29 13.72 16.29
C ASP A 50 6.91 12.75 15.28
N GLN A 51 8.21 12.90 15.04
CA GLN A 51 8.92 12.10 14.05
C GLN A 51 9.19 10.66 14.50
N GLU A 52 9.26 10.43 15.82
CA GLU A 52 9.45 9.08 16.35
C GLU A 52 8.17 8.28 16.16
N ASN A 53 7.04 8.84 16.61
CA ASN A 53 5.74 8.20 16.42
C ASN A 53 5.41 8.04 14.93
N LEU A 54 5.67 9.05 14.10
CA LEU A 54 5.41 8.93 12.66
C LEU A 54 6.15 7.74 12.03
N CYS A 55 7.37 7.45 12.45
CA CYS A 55 8.11 6.29 11.95
C CYS A 55 7.50 4.96 12.40
N GLU A 56 6.99 4.90 13.64
CA GLU A 56 6.32 3.74 14.22
C GLU A 56 5.01 3.44 13.47
N GLU A 57 4.10 4.42 13.39
CA GLU A 57 2.77 4.24 12.80
C GLU A 57 2.81 3.97 11.29
N LEU A 58 3.80 4.52 10.57
CA LEU A 58 4.03 4.16 9.16
C LEU A 58 4.46 2.69 9.02
N GLY A 59 5.15 2.15 10.03
CA GLY A 59 5.46 0.74 10.16
C GLY A 59 4.21 -0.12 10.36
N ASP A 60 3.27 0.33 11.18
CA ASP A 60 2.02 -0.39 11.43
C ASP A 60 1.09 -0.36 10.21
N ILE A 61 1.00 0.77 9.50
CA ILE A 61 0.37 0.83 8.17
C ILE A 61 1.01 -0.17 7.20
N LEU A 62 2.35 -0.27 7.19
CA LEU A 62 3.04 -1.25 6.36
C LEU A 62 2.66 -2.68 6.78
N PHE A 63 2.60 -2.97 8.08
CA PHE A 63 2.19 -4.29 8.58
C PHE A 63 0.74 -4.62 8.18
N GLN A 64 -0.18 -3.65 8.22
CA GLN A 64 -1.55 -3.84 7.72
C GLN A 64 -1.54 -4.26 6.24
N VAL A 65 -0.74 -3.61 5.38
CA VAL A 65 -0.59 -4.04 3.98
C VAL A 65 -0.06 -5.47 3.87
N MET A 66 0.91 -5.84 4.71
CA MET A 66 1.50 -7.18 4.73
C MET A 66 0.49 -8.26 5.14
N ILE A 67 -0.26 -8.07 6.23
CA ILE A 67 -1.22 -9.07 6.72
C ILE A 67 -2.39 -9.25 5.75
N HIS A 68 -2.89 -8.16 5.14
CA HIS A 68 -3.88 -8.25 4.07
C HIS A 68 -3.34 -9.01 2.85
N SER A 69 -2.10 -8.75 2.44
CA SER A 69 -1.47 -9.45 1.32
C SER A 69 -1.27 -10.94 1.62
N GLN A 70 -0.95 -11.29 2.86
CA GLN A 70 -0.79 -12.68 3.30
C GLN A 70 -2.14 -13.42 3.31
N ILE A 71 -3.22 -12.80 3.82
CA ILE A 71 -4.59 -13.36 3.75
C ILE A 71 -5.01 -13.58 2.30
N ALA A 72 -4.73 -12.61 1.42
CA ALA A 72 -5.06 -12.72 -0.01
C ALA A 72 -4.30 -13.87 -0.69
N LYS A 73 -3.03 -14.06 -0.33
CA LYS A 73 -2.18 -15.15 -0.82
C LYS A 73 -2.71 -16.52 -0.38
N GLU A 74 -3.10 -16.66 0.88
CA GLU A 74 -3.73 -17.87 1.43
C GLU A 74 -5.01 -18.23 0.66
N ASN A 75 -5.77 -17.21 0.25
CA ASN A 75 -6.99 -17.34 -0.56
C ASN A 75 -6.73 -17.40 -2.08
N GLN A 76 -5.48 -17.59 -2.51
CA GLN A 76 -5.09 -17.69 -3.93
C GLN A 76 -5.56 -16.49 -4.79
N SER A 77 -5.67 -15.31 -4.19
CA SER A 77 -6.17 -14.09 -4.86
C SER A 77 -5.05 -13.22 -5.42
N PHE A 78 -4.17 -12.73 -4.56
CA PHE A 78 -2.99 -11.93 -4.92
C PHE A 78 -1.92 -12.02 -3.82
N THR A 79 -0.72 -11.56 -4.13
CA THR A 79 0.44 -11.58 -3.23
C THR A 79 0.96 -10.16 -2.94
N ILE A 80 1.88 -10.04 -1.99
CA ILE A 80 2.58 -8.77 -1.74
C ILE A 80 3.34 -8.29 -2.99
N ASP A 81 3.89 -9.21 -3.78
CA ASP A 81 4.59 -8.87 -5.03
C ASP A 81 3.64 -8.23 -6.05
N ASP A 82 2.40 -8.71 -6.12
CA ASP A 82 1.37 -8.12 -6.99
C ASP A 82 0.99 -6.71 -6.51
N VAL A 83 0.90 -6.49 -5.20
CA VAL A 83 0.64 -5.16 -4.61
C VAL A 83 1.77 -4.19 -4.95
N VAL A 84 3.03 -4.62 -4.73
CA VAL A 84 4.24 -3.82 -5.03
C VAL A 84 4.32 -3.53 -6.52
N ASN A 85 4.18 -4.54 -7.38
CA ASN A 85 4.22 -4.34 -8.83
C ASN A 85 3.12 -3.38 -9.28
N GLY A 86 1.89 -3.56 -8.79
CA GLY A 86 0.76 -2.72 -9.12
C GLY A 86 0.94 -1.25 -8.70
N ILE A 87 1.61 -0.96 -7.57
CA ILE A 87 1.93 0.42 -7.20
C ILE A 87 3.11 0.97 -8.02
N CYS A 88 4.15 0.18 -8.28
CA CYS A 88 5.30 0.58 -9.09
C CYS A 88 4.88 0.96 -10.53
N GLU A 89 4.18 0.08 -11.23
CA GLU A 89 3.70 0.34 -12.60
C GLU A 89 2.81 1.59 -12.65
N LYS A 90 1.93 1.75 -11.65
CA LYS A 90 1.04 2.91 -11.53
C LYS A 90 1.83 4.20 -11.32
N MET A 91 2.86 4.19 -10.47
CA MET A 91 3.69 5.37 -10.22
C MET A 91 4.53 5.73 -11.44
N ILE A 92 5.18 4.76 -12.10
CA ILE A 92 5.94 4.97 -13.34
C ILE A 92 5.04 5.59 -14.41
N ARG A 93 3.85 5.01 -14.63
CA ARG A 93 2.92 5.45 -15.66
C ARG A 93 2.30 6.83 -15.38
N ARG A 94 2.07 7.19 -14.11
CA ARG A 94 1.51 8.50 -13.72
C ARG A 94 2.55 9.62 -13.63
N HIS A 95 3.84 9.28 -13.66
CA HIS A 95 4.93 10.25 -13.65
C HIS A 95 5.81 10.13 -14.91
N PRO A 96 5.25 10.29 -16.12
CA PRO A 96 6.03 10.23 -17.36
C PRO A 96 7.03 11.37 -17.48
N HIS A 97 6.97 12.36 -16.58
CA HIS A 97 7.93 13.44 -16.48
C HIS A 97 9.17 13.09 -15.65
N VAL A 98 9.09 12.03 -14.84
CA VAL A 98 10.21 11.46 -14.10
C VAL A 98 10.78 10.25 -14.83
N PHE A 99 9.91 9.36 -15.33
CA PHE A 99 10.28 8.05 -15.88
C PHE A 99 10.15 7.93 -17.40
N GLY A 100 9.87 9.03 -18.11
CA GLY A 100 9.73 9.06 -19.56
C GLY A 100 10.22 10.38 -20.15
N ASP A 101 9.80 10.69 -21.38
CA ASP A 101 10.35 11.82 -22.14
C ASP A 101 9.57 13.13 -21.95
N LYS A 102 8.47 13.13 -21.19
CA LYS A 102 7.72 14.38 -20.97
C LYS A 102 8.54 15.30 -20.07
N LYS A 103 8.54 16.59 -20.36
CA LYS A 103 9.06 17.59 -19.43
C LYS A 103 7.89 18.31 -18.79
N VAL A 104 7.99 18.47 -17.48
CA VAL A 104 7.08 19.29 -16.66
C VAL A 104 7.97 20.36 -16.03
N ILE A 105 7.58 21.63 -16.16
CA ILE A 105 8.40 22.75 -15.71
C ILE A 105 7.83 23.42 -14.45
N SER A 106 6.64 23.02 -13.99
CA SER A 106 6.06 23.50 -12.73
C SER A 106 5.23 22.43 -11.99
N SER A 107 4.97 22.66 -10.71
CA SER A 107 4.12 21.79 -9.90
C SER A 107 2.67 21.75 -10.43
N GLU A 108 2.14 22.87 -10.91
CA GLU A 108 0.78 22.95 -11.47
C GLU A 108 0.64 22.10 -12.73
N GLU A 109 1.65 22.15 -13.62
CA GLU A 109 1.68 21.31 -14.82
C GLU A 109 1.77 19.82 -14.46
N GLY A 110 2.56 19.47 -13.45
CA GLY A 110 2.68 18.11 -12.94
C GLY A 110 1.35 17.58 -12.40
N GLU A 111 0.67 18.38 -11.58
CA GLU A 111 -0.64 18.04 -11.03
C GLU A 111 -1.71 17.90 -12.13
N ALA A 112 -1.74 18.81 -13.10
CA ALA A 112 -2.66 18.76 -14.22
C ALA A 112 -2.45 17.49 -15.06
N LEU A 113 -1.18 17.15 -15.35
CA LEU A 113 -0.84 15.93 -16.08
C LEU A 113 -1.24 14.67 -15.30
N TRP A 114 -0.97 14.63 -14.00
CA TRP A 114 -1.37 13.50 -13.15
C TRP A 114 -2.89 13.31 -13.10
N LYS A 115 -3.65 14.40 -12.95
CA LYS A 115 -5.13 14.39 -12.98
C LYS A 115 -5.64 13.88 -14.33
N ALA A 116 -5.07 14.35 -15.44
CA ALA A 116 -5.45 13.91 -16.79
C ALA A 116 -5.23 12.40 -16.99
N ILE A 117 -4.06 11.87 -16.57
CA ILE A 117 -3.76 10.43 -16.66
C ILE A 117 -4.74 9.62 -15.81
N LYS A 118 -5.03 10.07 -14.58
CA LYS A 118 -5.99 9.40 -13.67
C LYS A 118 -7.41 9.35 -14.25
N LEU A 119 -7.85 10.37 -14.99
CA LEU A 119 -9.15 10.38 -15.66
C LEU A 119 -9.21 9.36 -16.81
N GLN A 120 -8.16 9.28 -17.62
CA GLN A 120 -8.07 8.32 -18.72
C GLN A 120 -8.11 6.87 -18.23
N GLU A 121 -7.39 6.56 -17.14
CA GLU A 121 -7.43 5.23 -16.51
C GLU A 121 -8.84 4.83 -16.06
N LYS A 122 -9.56 5.75 -15.39
CA LYS A 122 -10.92 5.50 -14.92
C LYS A 122 -11.89 5.26 -16.08
N ALA A 123 -11.70 5.96 -17.20
CA ALA A 123 -12.51 5.74 -18.39
C ALA A 123 -12.28 4.34 -18.99
N ARG A 124 -11.02 3.91 -19.07
CA ARG A 124 -10.63 2.58 -19.58
C ARG A 124 -11.15 1.43 -18.71
N GLN A 125 -11.06 1.57 -17.38
CA GLN A 125 -11.61 0.57 -16.43
C GLN A 125 -13.14 0.44 -16.51
N LYS A 126 -13.86 1.51 -16.90
CA LYS A 126 -15.32 1.46 -17.10
C LYS A 126 -15.71 0.79 -18.41
N SER A 127 -14.90 0.91 -19.47
CA SER A 127 -15.14 0.25 -20.75
C SER A 127 -14.77 -1.24 -20.77
N GLU A 128 -13.89 -1.68 -19.86
CA GLU A 128 -13.41 -3.07 -19.76
C GLU A 128 -14.21 -3.93 -18.76
N LYS A 129 -15.19 -3.34 -18.04
CA LYS A 129 -16.14 -4.12 -17.22
C LYS A 129 -17.33 -4.58 -18.10
N PRO A 130 -17.59 -5.90 -18.23
CA PRO A 130 -18.77 -6.41 -18.91
C PRO A 130 -20.08 -6.05 -18.19
#